data_AF-A0A534RU58-F1
#
_entry.id   AF-A0A534RU58-F1
#
_cell.length_a   1.000
_cell.length_b   1.000
_cell.length_c   1.000
_cell.angle_alpha   90.00
_cell.angle_beta   90.00
_cell.angle_gamma   90.00
#
_symmetry.space_group_name_H-M   'P 1'
#
loop_
_entity.id
_entity.type
_entity.pdbx_description
1 polymer ?
#
loop_
_entity_poly.entity_id
_entity_poly.type
_entity_poly.pdbx_seq_one_letter_code
_entity_poly.pdbx_strand_id
1 'polypeptide(L)'
;MADDMASRGWRLNGLQRRPGFDICVTLPQTAPGLAERFVEDLRAAVTYAKSPPASPPKSGALYGGGSTGMEPALVNDLLLTMLDATYEL
;
A
#
# COMPACT_ATOMS: atom_id res chain seq x y z
N MET A 1 -6.55 5.97 0.60
CA MET A 1 -5.27 6.61 0.99
C MET A 1 -4.09 5.89 0.34
N ALA A 2 -3.75 4.65 0.75
CA ALA A 2 -2.60 3.93 0.21
C ALA A 2 -2.66 3.70 -1.32
N ASP A 3 -3.81 3.30 -1.86
CA ASP A 3 -4.01 3.15 -3.32
C ASP A 3 -3.84 4.46 -4.10
N ASP A 4 -4.21 5.59 -3.50
CA ASP A 4 -4.06 6.91 -4.12
C ASP A 4 -2.60 7.38 -4.07
N MET A 5 -1.87 7.10 -2.98
CA MET A 5 -0.42 7.28 -2.93
C MET A 5 0.28 6.44 -4.00
N ALA A 6 -0.15 5.18 -4.19
CA ALA A 6 0.40 4.29 -5.20
C ALA A 6 0.14 4.76 -6.64
N SER A 7 -1.04 5.31 -6.93
CA SER A 7 -1.36 5.87 -8.26
C SER A 7 -0.50 7.09 -8.60
N ARG A 8 -0.01 7.81 -7.59
CA ARG A 8 0.95 8.92 -7.68
C ARG A 8 2.42 8.47 -7.72
N GLY A 9 2.66 7.16 -7.77
CA GLY A 9 4.00 6.57 -7.89
C GLY A 9 4.71 6.32 -6.56
N TRP A 10 4.07 6.53 -5.40
CA TRP A 10 4.68 6.20 -4.11
C TRP A 10 4.64 4.69 -3.86
N ARG A 11 5.78 4.14 -3.42
CA ARG A 11 5.90 2.75 -2.95
C ARG A 11 6.10 2.79 -1.45
N LEU A 12 5.10 2.30 -0.70
CA LEU A 12 5.03 2.33 0.76
C LEU A 12 4.80 0.90 1.27
N ASN A 13 5.28 0.57 2.46
CA ASN A 13 5.09 -0.77 3.01
C ASN A 13 3.75 -0.83 3.75
N GLY A 14 2.83 -1.69 3.33
CA GLY A 14 1.56 -1.93 4.03
C GLY A 14 1.76 -2.75 5.30
N LEU A 15 1.14 -2.34 6.40
CA LEU A 15 1.20 -2.99 7.71
C LEU A 15 -0.13 -3.69 8.03
N GLN A 16 -0.07 -4.87 8.66
CA GLN A 16 -1.23 -5.74 8.88
C GLN A 16 -1.66 -5.87 10.35
N ARG A 17 -0.71 -5.93 11.32
CA ARG A 17 -1.02 -6.07 12.78
C ARG A 17 -1.41 -4.75 13.47
N ARG A 18 -1.44 -3.67 12.68
CA ARG A 18 -2.13 -2.40 12.85
C ARG A 18 -2.36 -1.90 11.42
N PRO A 19 -3.60 -1.62 10.97
CA PRO A 19 -3.82 -1.11 9.63
C PRO A 19 -3.06 0.20 9.43
N GLY A 20 -2.19 0.25 8.43
CA GLY A 20 -1.36 1.41 8.15
C GLY A 20 -0.35 1.14 7.05
N PHE A 21 0.52 2.11 6.83
CA PHE A 21 1.71 1.95 6.01
C PHE A 21 2.87 2.73 6.60
N ASP A 22 4.10 2.34 6.26
CA ASP A 22 5.30 3.09 6.61
C ASP A 22 6.09 3.54 5.37
N ILE A 23 7.02 4.46 5.63
CA ILE A 23 8.09 4.83 4.72
C ILE A 23 9.40 4.82 5.49
N CYS A 24 10.39 4.09 4.96
CA CYS A 24 11.76 4.18 5.44
C CYS A 24 12.46 5.33 4.70
N VAL A 25 12.84 6.38 5.42
CA VAL A 25 13.56 7.52 4.83
C VAL A 25 15.02 7.14 4.66
N THR A 26 15.50 7.19 3.41
CA THR A 26 16.91 6.97 3.06
C THR A 26 17.42 8.16 2.24
N LEU A 27 18.69 8.12 1.79
CA LEU A 27 19.31 9.24 1.08
C LEU A 27 18.53 9.73 -0.17
N PRO A 28 17.97 8.86 -1.04
CA PRO A 28 17.12 9.31 -2.15
C PRO A 28 15.92 10.15 -1.70
N GLN A 29 15.38 9.91 -0.51
CA GLN A 29 14.23 10.64 0.00
C GLN A 29 14.56 12.06 0.49
N THR A 30 15.85 12.41 0.59
CA THR A 30 16.30 13.76 0.94
C THR A 30 16.55 14.63 -0.30
N ALA A 31 16.22 14.15 -1.50
CA ALA A 31 16.30 14.96 -2.72
C ALA A 31 15.45 16.24 -2.57
N PRO A 32 15.94 17.41 -3.03
CA PRO A 32 15.21 18.67 -2.89
C PRO A 32 13.77 18.57 -3.43
N GLY A 33 12.79 18.99 -2.63
CA GLY A 33 11.38 19.00 -3.00
C GLY A 33 10.63 17.68 -2.81
N LEU A 34 11.32 16.56 -2.51
CA LEU A 34 10.63 15.27 -2.42
C LEU A 34 9.80 15.16 -1.13
N ALA A 35 10.28 15.69 -0.02
CA ALA A 35 9.55 15.69 1.25
C ALA A 35 8.27 16.54 1.15
N GLU A 36 8.38 17.71 0.51
CA GLU A 36 7.26 18.62 0.25
C GLU A 36 6.21 17.94 -0.64
N ARG A 37 6.67 17.34 -1.75
CA ARG A 37 5.81 16.55 -2.65
C ARG A 37 5.11 15.41 -1.90
N PHE A 38 5.84 14.69 -1.04
CA PHE A 38 5.26 13.60 -0.24
C PHE A 38 4.13 14.09 0.66
N VAL A 39 4.34 15.21 1.37
CA VAL A 39 3.33 15.78 2.27
C VAL A 39 2.12 16.30 1.48
N GLU A 40 2.33 16.93 0.33
CA GLU A 40 1.25 17.39 -0.55
C GLU A 40 0.39 16.22 -1.06
N ASP A 41 1.04 15.21 -1.64
CA ASP A 41 0.37 14.00 -2.12
C ASP A 41 -0.36 13.26 -0.99
N LEU A 42 0.24 13.17 0.21
CA LEU A 42 -0.38 12.55 1.37
C LEU A 42 -1.64 13.30 1.82
N ARG A 43 -1.61 14.64 1.84
CA ARG A 43 -2.80 15.45 2.15
C ARG A 43 -3.92 15.22 1.13
N ALA A 44 -3.59 15.16 -0.15
CA ALA A 44 -4.54 14.85 -1.21
C ALA A 44 -5.13 13.44 -1.04
N ALA A 45 -4.28 12.45 -0.76
CA ALA A 45 -4.70 11.06 -0.55
C ALA A 45 -5.56 10.87 0.71
N VAL A 46 -5.34 11.65 1.77
CA VAL A 46 -6.20 11.71 2.96
C VAL A 46 -7.56 12.30 2.60
N THR A 47 -7.60 13.40 1.85
CA THR A 47 -8.86 14.01 1.38
C THR A 47 -9.65 13.04 0.52
N TYR A 48 -8.99 12.36 -0.43
CA TYR A 48 -9.60 11.29 -1.23
C TYR A 48 -10.18 10.18 -0.36
N ALA A 49 -9.44 9.74 0.67
CA ALA A 49 -9.87 8.66 1.55
C ALA A 49 -11.07 9.00 2.44
N LYS A 50 -11.30 10.29 2.72
CA LYS A 50 -12.47 10.76 3.49
C LYS A 50 -13.76 10.75 2.67
N SER A 51 -13.65 10.89 1.35
CA SER A 51 -14.78 10.90 0.42
C SER A 51 -14.47 10.05 -0.82
N PRO A 52 -14.25 8.73 -0.67
CA PRO A 52 -13.85 7.90 -1.79
C PRO A 52 -15.01 7.76 -2.79
N PRO A 53 -14.74 7.81 -4.11
CA PRO A 53 -15.71 7.35 -5.10
C PRO A 53 -16.07 5.89 -4.84
N ALA A 54 -17.25 5.44 -5.28
CA ALA A 54 -17.80 4.11 -4.97
C ALA A 54 -16.96 2.90 -5.45
N SER A 55 -15.83 3.14 -6.12
CA SER A 55 -14.91 2.10 -6.55
C SER A 55 -14.20 1.44 -5.36
N PRO A 56 -14.18 0.09 -5.29
CA PRO A 56 -13.50 -0.61 -4.21
C PRO A 56 -11.98 -0.38 -4.23
N PRO A 57 -11.30 -0.41 -3.05
CA PRO A 57 -9.86 -0.33 -2.95
C PRO A 57 -9.17 -1.47 -3.73
N LYS A 58 -8.05 -1.17 -4.40
CA LYS A 58 -7.31 -2.14 -5.22
C LYS A 58 -6.38 -3.01 -4.37
N SER A 59 -5.47 -2.38 -3.62
CA SER A 59 -4.55 -3.09 -2.71
C SER A 59 -5.12 -3.25 -1.31
N GLY A 60 -6.09 -2.40 -0.93
CA GLY A 60 -6.75 -2.47 0.37
C GLY A 60 -7.45 -3.80 0.63
N ALA A 61 -7.92 -4.51 -0.40
CA ALA A 61 -8.52 -5.84 -0.24
C ALA A 61 -7.48 -6.92 0.15
N LEU A 62 -6.27 -6.86 -0.43
CA LEU A 62 -5.19 -7.82 -0.17
C LEU A 62 -4.57 -7.59 1.22
N TYR A 63 -4.21 -6.34 1.53
CA TYR A 63 -3.63 -5.99 2.83
C TYR A 63 -4.68 -5.92 3.94
N GLY A 64 -5.92 -5.54 3.61
CA GLY A 64 -7.07 -5.57 4.51
C GLY A 64 -7.43 -7.00 4.89
N GLY A 65 -7.48 -7.93 3.92
CA GLY A 65 -7.71 -9.36 4.16
C GLY A 65 -6.69 -10.00 5.11
N GLY A 66 -5.40 -9.65 4.99
CA GLY A 66 -4.37 -10.06 5.93
C GLY A 66 -4.52 -9.45 7.34
N SER A 67 -5.10 -8.25 7.44
CA SER A 67 -5.38 -7.58 8.72
C SER A 67 -6.67 -8.04 9.41
N THR A 68 -7.62 -8.62 8.66
CA THR A 68 -8.92 -9.08 9.17
C THR A 68 -8.92 -10.54 9.66
N GLY A 69 -7.76 -11.18 9.74
CA GLY A 69 -7.64 -12.54 10.29
C GLY A 69 -7.87 -13.65 9.29
N MET A 70 -7.34 -13.51 8.06
CA MET A 70 -7.27 -14.63 7.12
C MET A 70 -6.54 -15.82 7.77
N GLU A 71 -7.07 -17.03 7.56
CA GLU A 71 -6.45 -18.27 8.06
C GLU A 71 -5.00 -18.38 7.55
N PRO A 72 -4.02 -18.73 8.40
CA PRO A 72 -2.61 -18.78 8.01
C PRO A 72 -2.33 -19.66 6.79
N ALA A 73 -3.09 -20.76 6.63
CA ALA A 73 -2.96 -21.65 5.47
C ALA A 73 -3.33 -20.95 4.15
N LEU A 74 -4.40 -20.14 4.15
CA LEU A 74 -4.83 -19.40 2.96
C LEU A 74 -3.81 -18.31 2.60
N VAL A 75 -3.20 -17.66 3.61
CA VAL A 75 -2.10 -16.70 3.38
C VAL A 75 -0.90 -17.40 2.75
N ASN A 76 -0.55 -18.60 3.23
CA ASN A 76 0.54 -19.39 2.69
C ASN A 76 0.30 -19.77 1.22
N ASP A 77 -0.87 -20.30 0.89
CA ASP A 77 -1.19 -20.73 -0.47
C ASP A 77 -1.21 -19.56 -1.45
N LEU A 78 -1.73 -18.40 -1.01
CA LEU A 78 -1.69 -17.16 -1.78
C LEU A 78 -0.25 -16.73 -2.07
N LEU A 79 0.63 -16.74 -1.06
CA LEU A 79 2.03 -16.34 -1.22
C LEU A 79 2.82 -17.31 -2.12
N LEU A 80 2.57 -18.61 -2.03
CA LEU A 80 3.17 -19.61 -2.92
C LEU A 80 2.70 -19.41 -4.35
N THR A 81 1.40 -19.19 -4.57
CA THR A 81 0.85 -18.91 -5.91
C THR A 81 1.46 -17.63 -6.50
N MET A 82 1.63 -16.58 -5.69
CA MET A 82 2.30 -15.36 -6.12
C MET A 82 3.77 -15.61 -6.47
N LEU A 83 4.47 -16.44 -5.68
CA LEU A 83 5.86 -16.80 -5.95
C LEU A 83 5.97 -17.53 -7.29
N ASP A 84 5.15 -18.56 -7.51
CA ASP A 84 5.14 -19.33 -8.77
C ASP A 84 4.91 -18.41 -9.97
N ALA A 85 3.93 -17.51 -9.90
CA ALA A 85 3.64 -16.54 -10.96
C ALA A 85 4.82 -15.58 -11.27
N THR A 86 5.73 -15.33 -10.32
CA THR A 86 6.94 -14.51 -10.59
C THR A 86 8.02 -15.27 -11.37
N TYR A 87 7.92 -16.59 -11.45
CA TYR A 87 8.84 -17.45 -12.21
C TYR A 87 8.22 -18.00 -13.50
N GLU A 88 6.95 -17.72 -13.79
CA GLU A 88 6.36 -17.99 -15.09
C GLU A 88 6.96 -17.04 -16.15
N LEU A 89 7.52 -17.62 -17.22
CA LEU A 89 8.15 -16.91 -18.34
C LEU A 89 7.13 -16.48 -19.39
#